data_AF-A0A1G0T8Y8-F1
#
_entry.id   AF-A0A1G0T8Y8-F1
#
_cell.length_a   1.000
_cell.length_b   1.000
_cell.length_c   1.000
_cell.angle_alpha   90.00
_cell.angle_beta   90.00
_cell.angle_gamma   90.00
#
_symmetry.space_group_name_H-M   'P 1'
#
loop_
_entity.id
_entity.type
_entity.pdbx_description
1 polymer ?
#
loop_
_entity_poly.entity_id
_entity_poly.type
_entity_poly.pdbx_seq_one_letter_code
_entity_poly.pdbx_strand_id
1 'polypeptide(L)' 'MKPSEYLNEEELYNKAIKFLTEKLGPLETSRFLSISRKKRLESVKRHRQWQSKLNKEKLFKEIFSK' A
#
# COMPACT_ATOMS: atom_id res chain seq x y z
N MET A 1 -1.48 -27.95 -15.26
CA MET A 1 -1.79 -26.54 -15.55
C MET A 1 -0.83 -26.06 -16.61
N LYS A 2 -1.31 -25.46 -17.70
CA LYS A 2 -0.42 -24.92 -18.75
C LYS A 2 0.44 -23.80 -18.12
N PRO A 3 1.74 -23.71 -18.41
CA PRO A 3 2.58 -22.66 -17.86
C PRO A 3 2.03 -21.34 -18.39
N SER A 4 1.42 -20.54 -17.53
CA SER A 4 0.99 -19.20 -17.89
C SER A 4 2.26 -18.40 -18.15
N GLU A 5 2.47 -18.01 -19.41
CA GLU A 5 3.38 -16.93 -19.73
C GLU A 5 3.04 -15.76 -18.80
N TYR A 6 3.96 -15.42 -17.91
CA TYR A 6 3.80 -14.29 -17.02
C TYR A 6 3.74 -13.04 -17.88
N LEU A 7 2.60 -12.34 -17.85
CA LEU A 7 2.50 -11.00 -18.41
C LEU A 7 3.47 -10.10 -17.66
N ASN A 8 4.16 -9.23 -18.38
CA ASN A 8 4.96 -8.21 -17.70
C ASN A 8 4.03 -7.23 -16.95
N GLU A 9 4.60 -6.44 -16.04
CA GLU A 9 3.79 -5.58 -15.16
C GLU A 9 2.96 -4.56 -15.95
N GLU A 10 3.49 -4.03 -17.05
CA GLU A 10 2.81 -3.04 -17.88
C GLU A 10 1.61 -3.65 -18.63
N GLU A 11 1.80 -4.83 -19.22
CA GLU A 11 0.75 -5.58 -19.90
C GLU A 11 -0.37 -5.98 -18.93
N LEU A 12 0.00 -6.47 -17.74
CA LEU A 12 -0.96 -6.82 -16.70
C LEU A 12 -1.75 -5.59 -16.25
N TYR A 13 -1.08 -4.46 -16.03
CA TYR A 13 -1.70 -3.22 -15.60
C TYR A 13 -2.70 -2.70 -16.63
N ASN A 14 -2.29 -2.61 -17.90
CA ASN A 14 -3.16 -2.16 -18.99
C ASN A 14 -4.37 -3.08 -19.18
N LYS A 15 -4.16 -4.40 -19.11
CA LYS A 15 -5.25 -5.39 -19.19
C LYS A 15 -6.23 -5.26 -18.03
N ALA A 16 -5.74 -5.04 -16.81
CA ALA A 16 -6.58 -4.85 -15.64
C ALA A 16 -7.41 -3.57 -15.74
N ILE A 17 -6.81 -2.43 -16.13
CA ILE A 17 -7.55 -1.16 -16.33
C ILE A 17 -8.66 -1.32 -17.35
N LYS A 18 -8.36 -1.99 -18.48
CA LYS A 18 -9.36 -2.23 -19.52
C LYS A 18 -10.55 -3.01 -18.97
N PHE A 19 -10.30 -4.15 -18.31
CA PHE A 19 -11.38 -4.95 -17.73
C PHE A 19 -12.18 -4.21 -16.65
N LEU A 20 -11.51 -3.44 -15.79
CA LEU A 20 -12.18 -2.64 -14.77
C LEU A 20 -13.07 -1.59 -15.44
N THR A 21 -12.57 -0.88 -16.45
CA THR A 21 -13.31 0.16 -17.17
C THR A 21 -14.52 -0.42 -17.89
N GLU A 22 -14.37 -1.58 -18.53
CA GLU A 22 -15.48 -2.28 -19.20
C GLU A 22 -16.58 -2.76 -18.24
N LYS A 23 -16.21 -3.17 -17.02
CA LYS A 23 -17.17 -3.75 -16.06
C LYS A 23 -17.77 -2.75 -15.08
N LEU A 24 -16.99 -1.77 -14.67
CA LEU A 24 -17.37 -0.79 -13.63
C LEU A 24 -17.65 0.59 -14.23
N GLY A 25 -17.23 0.84 -15.47
CA GLY A 25 -17.21 2.16 -16.06
C GLY A 25 -15.98 2.98 -15.61
N PRO A 26 -15.70 4.10 -16.30
CA PRO A 26 -14.53 4.93 -16.00
C PRO A 26 -14.53 5.53 -14.59
N LEU A 27 -15.71 5.94 -14.09
CA LEU A 27 -15.84 6.59 -12.78
C LEU A 27 -15.49 5.64 -11.64
N GLU A 28 -16.12 4.46 -11.59
CA GLU A 28 -15.87 3.49 -10.53
C GLU A 28 -14.50 2.84 -10.66
N THR A 29 -13.95 2.71 -11.88
CA THR A 29 -12.56 2.28 -12.08
C THR A 29 -11.56 3.27 -11.46
N SER A 30 -11.74 4.57 -11.70
CA SER A 30 -10.91 5.62 -11.09
C SER A 30 -11.00 5.56 -9.56
N ARG A 31 -12.22 5.42 -9.02
CA ARG A 31 -12.45 5.25 -7.59
C ARG A 31 -11.75 4.01 -7.05
N PHE A 32 -11.84 2.87 -7.72
CA PHE A 32 -11.16 1.62 -7.33
C PHE A 32 -9.63 1.78 -7.27
N LEU A 33 -9.02 2.37 -8.30
CA LEU A 33 -7.57 2.63 -8.33
C LEU A 33 -7.13 3.61 -7.23
N SER A 34 -8.03 4.48 -6.77
CA SER A 34 -7.76 5.38 -5.66
C SER A 34 -7.84 4.71 -4.28
N ILE A 35 -8.54 3.56 -4.16
CA ILE A 35 -8.65 2.80 -2.90
C ILE A 35 -7.32 2.11 -2.55
N SER A 36 -6.64 1.55 -3.55
CA SER A 36 -5.37 0.82 -3.38
C SER A 36 -4.18 1.74 -3.10
N ARG A 37 -4.29 3.05 -3.39
CA ARG A 37 -3.43 4.07 -2.78
C ARG A 37 -3.74 4.13 -1.29
N LYS A 38 -3.21 3.16 -0.56
CA LYS A 38 -3.25 3.02 0.90
C LYS A 38 -3.23 4.42 1.49
N LYS A 39 -4.36 4.88 2.04
CA LYS A 39 -4.46 6.25 2.59
C LYS A 39 -3.22 6.46 3.43
N ARG A 40 -2.39 7.43 3.05
CA ARG A 40 -1.17 7.75 3.79
C ARG A 40 -1.59 7.91 5.24
N LEU A 41 -1.11 7.01 6.11
CA LEU A 41 -1.30 7.17 7.54
C LEU A 41 -0.67 8.52 7.88
N GLU A 42 -1.52 9.42 8.39
CA GLU A 42 -1.13 10.75 8.83
C GLU A 42 0.13 10.59 9.72
N SER A 43 1.11 11.46 9.52
CA SER A 43 2.45 11.32 10.09
C SER A 43 2.43 11.16 11.60
N VAL A 44 1.58 11.88 12.32
CA VAL A 44 1.44 11.74 13.78
C VAL A 44 0.82 10.40 14.14
N LYS A 45 -0.25 9.96 13.46
CA LYS A 45 -0.84 8.62 13.70
C LYS A 45 0.17 7.50 13.45
N ARG A 46 0.94 7.59 12.37
CA ARG A 46 2.01 6.65 12.04
C ARG A 46 3.10 6.64 13.11
N HIS A 47 3.51 7.82 13.56
CA HIS A 47 4.52 7.96 14.60
C HIS A 47 4.06 7.38 15.93
N ARG A 48 2.80 7.63 16.35
CA ARG A 48 2.22 7.04 17.56
C ARG A 48 2.17 5.51 17.50
N GLN A 49 1.79 4.94 16.36
CA GLN A 49 1.81 3.49 16.15
C GLN A 49 3.22 2.89 16.18
N TRP A 50 4.22 3.66 15.75
CA TRP A 50 5.62 3.26 15.90
C TRP A 50 6.04 3.33 17.37
N GLN A 51 5.75 4.43 18.07
CA GLN A 51 6.07 4.62 19.49
C GLN A 51 5.44 3.53 20.37
N SER A 52 4.20 3.12 20.10
CA SER A 52 3.52 2.06 20.87
C SER A 52 4.18 0.69 20.76
N LYS A 53 5.07 0.48 19.79
CA LYS A 53 5.82 -0.77 19.60
C LYS A 53 7.17 -0.76 20.32
N LEU A 54 7.56 0.36 20.92
CA LEU A 54 8.87 0.50 21.56
C LEU A 54 8.77 0.19 23.05
N ASN A 55 9.80 -0.49 23.57
CA ASN A 55 10.03 -0.54 25.00
C ASN A 55 10.74 0.76 25.41
N LYS A 56 10.03 1.59 26.20
CA LYS A 56 10.49 2.91 26.62
C LYS A 56 11.83 2.85 27.36
N GLU A 57 11.99 1.93 28.30
CA GLU A 57 13.19 1.82 29.13
C GLU A 57 14.41 1.42 28.30
N LYS A 58 14.25 0.43 27.42
CA LYS A 58 15.29 -0.01 26.50
C LYS A 58 15.71 1.13 25.55
N LEU A 59 14.74 1.80 24.95
CA LEU A 59 14.99 2.90 24.02
C LEU A 59 15.72 4.07 24.69
N PHE A 60 15.26 4.46 25.88
CA PHE A 60 15.89 5.57 26.62
C PHE A 60 17.30 5.21 27.05
N LYS A 61 17.53 3.96 27.47
CA LYS A 61 18.88 3.47 27.71
C LYS A 61 19.72 3.59 26.44
N GLU A 62 19.29 3.07 25.30
CA GLU A 62 20.07 3.15 24.05
C GLU A 62 20.37 4.60 23.60
N ILE A 63 19.41 5.52 23.72
CA ILE A 63 19.57 6.91 23.27
C ILE A 63 20.42 7.75 24.23
N PHE A 64 20.21 7.56 25.55
CA PHE A 64 20.79 8.41 26.58
C PHE A 64 21.96 7.75 27.34
N SER A 65 22.39 6.53 26.97
CA SER A 65 23.62 5.91 27.49
C SER A 65 24.85 6.54 26.83
N LYS A 66 25.12 7.78 27.19
CA LYS A 66 26.38 8.44 26.95
C LYS A 66 27.08 8.68 28.28
#